data_AF-D6E8Q7-F1
#
_entry.id   AF-D6E8Q7-F1
#
_cell.length_a   1.000
_cell.length_b   1.000
_cell.length_c   1.000
_cell.angle_alpha   90.00
_cell.angle_beta   90.00
_cell.angle_gamma   90.00
#
_symmetry.space_group_name_H-M   'P 1'
#
loop_
_entity.id
_entity.type
_entity.pdbx_description
1 polymer ?
#
loop_
_entity_poly.entity_id
_entity_poly.type
_entity_poly.pdbx_seq_one_letter_code
_entity_poly.pdbx_strand_id
1 'polypeptide(L)'
;MSMAQMNTRIDAEVKERGDAVLAQAGYSSSQAVRAIWSFAASHAHEPLVVRQFLQQAEGGGQDPSAKAAADAKLEALERALSLHERLETTLGFQLEAEEALTDRQLRGEALLSRWEDRGLL
;
A
#
# COMPACT_ATOMS: atom_id res chain seq x y z
N MET A 1 6.07 -9.45 33.43
CA MET A 1 5.87 -9.62 31.98
C MET A 1 6.48 -10.95 31.58
N SER A 2 5.76 -11.81 30.85
CA SER A 2 6.29 -13.10 30.40
C SER A 2 7.17 -12.90 29.17
N MET A 3 8.40 -13.40 29.23
CA MET A 3 9.28 -13.46 28.05
C MET A 3 8.95 -14.70 27.23
N ALA A 4 8.76 -14.53 25.93
CA ALA A 4 8.59 -15.63 24.98
C ALA A 4 9.86 -15.79 24.13
N GLN A 5 10.20 -17.03 23.77
CA GLN A 5 11.30 -17.33 22.85
C GLN A 5 10.76 -17.68 21.47
N MET A 6 11.50 -17.30 20.44
CA MET A 6 11.23 -17.64 19.05
C MET A 6 12.52 -18.13 18.39
N ASN A 7 12.49 -19.34 17.84
CA ASN A 7 13.63 -19.99 17.23
C ASN A 7 13.34 -20.25 15.75
N THR A 8 14.23 -19.80 14.86
CA THR A 8 14.13 -20.00 13.42
C THR A 8 15.45 -20.55 12.89
N ARG A 9 15.39 -21.50 11.96
CA ARG A 9 16.58 -22.02 11.26
C ARG A 9 16.88 -21.13 10.06
N ILE A 10 18.14 -20.74 9.91
CA ILE A 10 18.66 -19.95 8.80
C ILE A 10 20.01 -20.52 8.38
N ASP A 11 20.39 -20.31 7.13
CA ASP A 11 21.73 -20.62 6.64
C ASP A 11 22.80 -19.88 7.47
N ALA A 12 23.89 -20.59 7.80
CA ALA A 12 24.93 -20.07 8.69
C ALA A 12 25.70 -18.90 8.05
N GLU A 13 25.98 -18.96 6.75
CA GLU A 13 26.69 -17.90 6.03
C GLU A 13 25.81 -16.67 5.84
N VAL A 14 24.50 -16.87 5.61
CA VAL A 14 23.52 -15.77 5.61
C VAL A 14 23.44 -15.10 6.98
N LYS A 15 23.42 -15.89 8.05
CA LYS A 15 23.40 -15.36 9.42
C LYS A 15 24.65 -14.55 9.72
N GLU A 16 25.83 -15.07 9.40
CA GLU A 16 27.10 -14.38 9.68
C GLU A 16 27.19 -13.04 8.95
N ARG A 17 26.90 -13.03 7.64
CA ARG A 17 26.89 -11.80 6.84
C ARG A 17 25.85 -10.81 7.36
N GLY A 18 24.65 -11.28 7.69
CA GLY A 18 23.59 -10.46 8.26
C GLY A 18 23.98 -9.82 9.59
N ASP A 19 24.55 -10.61 10.52
CA ASP A 19 24.98 -10.13 11.83
C ASP A 19 26.07 -9.06 11.72
N ALA A 20 27.01 -9.22 10.77
CA ALA A 20 28.06 -8.23 10.53
C ALA A 20 27.48 -6.88 10.06
N VAL A 21 26.51 -6.90 9.15
CA VAL A 21 25.85 -5.68 8.65
C VAL A 21 24.97 -5.04 9.73
N LEU A 22 24.22 -5.85 10.50
CA LEU A 22 23.41 -5.35 11.61
C LEU A 22 24.28 -4.68 12.68
N ALA A 23 25.43 -5.28 13.01
CA ALA A 23 26.38 -4.70 13.95
C ALA A 23 26.93 -3.35 13.46
N GLN A 24 27.26 -3.23 12.17
CA GLN A 24 27.66 -1.96 11.56
C GLN A 24 26.55 -0.90 11.64
N ALA A 25 25.28 -1.33 11.55
CA ALA A 25 24.11 -0.46 11.72
C ALA A 25 23.74 -0.19 13.20
N GLY A 26 24.49 -0.73 14.17
CA GLY A 26 24.25 -0.52 15.60
C GLY A 26 23.19 -1.45 16.22
N TYR A 27 22.86 -2.56 15.55
CA TYR A 27 21.86 -3.53 16.01
C TYR A 27 22.46 -4.93 16.24
N SER A 28 22.03 -5.60 17.30
CA SER A 28 22.15 -7.06 17.41
C SER A 28 21.03 -7.76 16.63
N SER A 29 21.24 -9.03 16.24
CA SER A 29 20.21 -9.83 15.57
C SER A 29 18.90 -9.88 16.36
N SER A 30 18.98 -10.04 17.69
CA SER A 30 17.81 -10.05 18.57
C SER A 30 17.10 -8.71 18.67
N GLN A 31 17.80 -7.58 18.48
CA GLN A 31 17.14 -6.26 18.41
C GLN A 31 16.43 -6.09 17.07
N ALA A 32 17.06 -6.48 15.96
CA ALA A 32 16.45 -6.42 14.64
C ALA A 32 15.18 -7.28 14.56
N VAL A 33 15.23 -8.52 15.04
CA VAL A 33 14.05 -9.42 15.08
C VAL A 33 12.94 -8.84 15.94
N ARG A 34 13.27 -8.27 17.12
CA ARG A 34 12.27 -7.61 17.97
C ARG A 34 11.66 -6.39 17.28
N ALA A 35 12.43 -5.59 16.55
CA ALA A 35 11.91 -4.44 15.82
C ALA A 35 10.89 -4.86 14.75
N ILE A 36 11.16 -5.94 14.01
CA ILE A 36 10.23 -6.51 13.03
C ILE A 36 8.92 -6.95 13.71
N TRP A 37 9.00 -7.65 14.84
CA TRP A 37 7.81 -8.08 15.57
C TRP A 37 7.01 -6.91 16.16
N SER A 38 7.69 -5.90 16.69
CA SER A 38 7.06 -4.66 17.17
C SER A 38 6.37 -3.90 16.04
N PHE A 39 6.96 -3.85 14.86
CA PHE A 39 6.34 -3.26 13.68
C PHE A 39 5.05 -3.98 13.29
N ALA A 40 5.09 -5.32 13.20
CA ALA A 40 3.91 -6.12 12.88
C ALA A 40 2.80 -5.97 13.94
N ALA A 41 3.16 -5.93 15.23
CA ALA A 41 2.20 -5.72 16.30
C ALA A 41 1.57 -4.32 16.26
N SER A 42 2.34 -3.29 15.89
CA SER A 42 1.85 -1.91 15.78
C SER A 42 0.89 -1.73 14.59
N HIS A 43 1.03 -2.58 13.55
CA HIS A 43 0.19 -2.58 12.34
C HIS A 43 -0.73 -3.80 12.28
N ALA A 44 -1.21 -4.29 13.44
CA ALA A 44 -2.02 -5.52 13.52
C ALA A 44 -3.32 -5.47 12.70
N HIS A 45 -3.82 -4.27 12.38
CA HIS A 45 -5.03 -4.07 11.58
C HIS A 45 -4.74 -3.77 10.09
N GLU A 46 -3.46 -3.77 9.69
CA GLU A 46 -3.01 -3.37 8.35
C GLU A 46 -2.11 -4.48 7.73
N PRO A 47 -2.67 -5.68 7.47
CA PRO A 47 -1.88 -6.83 7.01
C PRO A 47 -1.17 -6.58 5.66
N LEU A 48 -1.70 -5.67 4.82
CA LEU A 48 -1.07 -5.29 3.56
C LEU A 48 0.26 -4.54 3.77
N VAL A 49 0.33 -3.68 4.78
CA VAL A 49 1.54 -2.91 5.12
C VAL A 49 2.63 -3.86 5.61
N VAL A 50 2.27 -4.79 6.51
CA VAL A 50 3.20 -5.82 7.01
C VAL A 50 3.71 -6.70 5.88
N ARG A 51 2.83 -7.12 4.96
CA ARG A 51 3.21 -7.92 3.79
C ARG A 51 4.19 -7.18 2.88
N GLN A 52 3.92 -5.91 2.56
CA GLN A 52 4.80 -5.12 1.70
C GLN A 52 6.19 -4.96 2.32
N PHE A 53 6.27 -4.66 3.62
CA PHE A 53 7.53 -4.54 4.35
C PHE A 53 8.37 -5.83 4.27
N LEU A 54 7.76 -6.99 4.55
CA LEU A 54 8.47 -8.27 4.51
C LEU A 54 8.91 -8.65 3.10
N GLN A 55 8.09 -8.41 2.08
CA GLN A 55 8.43 -8.67 0.68
C GLN A 55 9.63 -7.83 0.21
N GLN A 56 9.72 -6.57 0.64
CA GLN A 56 10.88 -5.72 0.38
C GLN A 56 12.15 -6.27 1.07
N ALA A 57 12.01 -6.76 2.31
CA ALA A 57 13.12 -7.30 3.09
C ALA A 57 13.65 -8.65 2.57
N GLU A 58 12.79 -9.49 1.98
CA GLU A 58 13.16 -10.79 1.39
C GLU A 58 13.98 -10.67 0.09
N GLY A 59 14.33 -9.46 -0.34
CA GLY A 59 15.05 -9.27 -1.60
C GLY A 59 14.18 -9.50 -2.83
N GLY A 60 12.84 -9.49 -2.65
CA GLY A 60 11.92 -9.11 -3.71
C GLY A 60 12.19 -7.65 -4.05
N GLY A 61 13.31 -7.37 -4.74
CA GLY A 61 13.50 -6.12 -5.44
C GLY A 61 12.18 -5.85 -6.15
N GLN A 62 11.63 -4.64 -5.96
CA GLN A 62 10.38 -4.18 -6.56
C GLN A 62 10.22 -4.91 -7.88
N ASP A 63 9.25 -5.84 -7.96
CA ASP A 63 9.04 -6.60 -9.19
C ASP A 63 9.07 -5.56 -10.31
N PRO A 64 10.04 -5.64 -11.25
CA PRO A 64 10.15 -4.63 -12.30
C PRO A 64 8.82 -4.43 -13.01
N SER A 65 7.98 -5.48 -13.03
CA SER A 65 6.60 -5.43 -13.48
C SER A 65 5.68 -4.59 -12.58
N ALA A 66 5.76 -4.71 -11.26
CA ALA A 66 4.96 -3.89 -10.33
C ALA A 66 5.36 -2.41 -10.36
N LYS A 67 6.67 -2.12 -10.47
CA LYS A 67 7.14 -0.74 -10.67
C LYS A 67 6.73 -0.20 -12.04
N ALA A 68 6.93 -0.96 -13.12
CA ALA A 68 6.49 -0.58 -14.45
C ALA A 68 4.97 -0.39 -14.53
N ALA A 69 4.18 -1.18 -13.80
CA ALA A 69 2.74 -1.02 -13.72
C ALA A 69 2.34 0.26 -12.96
N ALA A 70 3.06 0.60 -11.88
CA ALA A 70 2.87 1.85 -11.17
C ALA A 70 3.24 3.06 -12.04
N ASP A 71 4.38 3.00 -12.74
CA ASP A 71 4.85 4.04 -13.65
C ASP A 71 3.88 4.21 -14.84
N ALA A 72 3.43 3.10 -15.45
CA ALA A 72 2.43 3.13 -16.52
C ALA A 72 1.08 3.69 -16.07
N LYS A 73 0.68 3.41 -14.82
CA LYS A 73 -0.55 3.98 -14.24
C LYS A 73 -0.41 5.48 -14.02
N LEU A 74 0.75 5.94 -13.55
CA LEU A 74 1.04 7.36 -13.37
C LEU A 74 1.04 8.10 -14.71
N GLU A 75 1.69 7.53 -15.73
CA GLU A 75 1.71 8.09 -17.08
C GLU A 75 0.31 8.15 -17.71
N ALA A 76 -0.53 7.14 -17.49
CA ALA A 76 -1.92 7.15 -17.94
C ALA A 76 -2.75 8.26 -17.28
N LEU A 77 -2.53 8.54 -15.99
CA LEU A 77 -3.19 9.62 -15.28
C LEU A 77 -2.74 11.00 -15.80
N GLU A 78 -1.44 11.21 -16.01
CA GLU A 78 -0.91 12.45 -16.59
C GLU A 78 -1.49 12.70 -17.99
N ARG A 79 -1.59 11.65 -18.83
CA ARG A 79 -2.26 11.74 -20.13
C ARG A 79 -3.74 12.07 -20.01
N ALA A 80 -4.45 11.48 -19.04
CA ALA A 80 -5.87 11.78 -18.82
C ALA A 80 -6.09 13.24 -18.39
N LEU A 81 -5.25 13.76 -17.48
CA LEU A 81 -5.32 15.15 -17.02
C LEU A 81 -5.01 16.13 -18.16
N SER A 82 -3.99 15.88 -18.97
CA SER A 82 -3.68 16.75 -20.12
C SER A 82 -4.77 16.73 -21.21
N LEU A 83 -5.46 15.60 -21.42
CA LEU A 83 -6.63 15.53 -22.29
C LEU A 83 -7.82 16.31 -21.72
N HIS A 84 -8.01 16.25 -20.40
CA HIS A 84 -9.04 17.01 -19.70
C HIS A 84 -8.86 18.52 -19.89
N GLU A 85 -7.67 19.06 -19.59
CA GLU A 85 -7.36 20.49 -19.78
C GLU A 85 -7.60 20.96 -21.23
N ARG A 86 -7.24 20.12 -22.20
CA ARG A 86 -7.46 20.41 -23.63
C ARG A 86 -8.94 20.41 -24.00
N LEU A 87 -9.74 19.50 -23.44
CA LEU A 87 -11.18 19.43 -23.69
C LEU A 87 -11.88 20.67 -23.14
N GLU A 88 -11.56 21.08 -21.91
CA GLU A 88 -12.12 22.30 -21.30
C GLU A 88 -11.81 23.53 -22.15
N THR A 89 -10.56 23.65 -22.61
CA THR A 89 -10.12 24.77 -23.46
C THR A 89 -10.83 24.78 -24.82
N THR A 90 -11.04 23.62 -25.44
CA THR A 90 -11.60 23.51 -26.80
C THR A 90 -13.12 23.69 -26.81
N LEU A 91 -13.80 23.18 -25.79
CA LEU A 91 -15.27 23.18 -25.73
C LEU A 91 -15.83 24.33 -24.89
N GLY A 92 -14.98 25.07 -24.18
CA GLY A 92 -15.37 26.28 -23.44
C GLY A 92 -16.24 26.02 -22.22
N PHE A 93 -16.24 24.80 -21.68
CA PHE A 93 -16.88 24.46 -20.42
C PHE A 93 -15.86 23.85 -19.46
N GLN A 94 -16.03 24.11 -18.17
CA GLN A 94 -15.26 23.47 -17.12
C GLN A 94 -15.99 22.19 -16.71
N LEU A 95 -15.25 21.08 -16.61
CA LEU A 95 -15.73 19.86 -16.01
C LEU A 95 -15.52 19.98 -14.50
N GLU A 96 -16.59 20.23 -13.76
CA GLU A 96 -16.56 20.20 -12.30
C GLU A 96 -16.11 18.80 -11.85
N ALA A 97 -15.06 18.73 -11.04
CA ALA A 97 -14.68 17.49 -10.39
C ALA A 97 -15.80 17.15 -9.39
N GLU A 98 -16.61 16.15 -9.71
CA GLU A 98 -17.59 15.62 -8.76
C GLU A 98 -16.87 15.18 -7.48
N GLU A 99 -17.43 15.56 -6.34
CA GLU A 99 -16.87 15.20 -5.05
C GLU A 99 -16.82 13.67 -4.95
N ALA A 100 -15.62 13.11 -4.84
CA ALA A 100 -15.45 11.66 -4.87
C ALA A 100 -16.12 11.05 -3.62
N LEU A 101 -17.34 10.55 -3.80
CA LEU A 101 -18.08 9.84 -2.77
C LEU A 101 -17.32 8.59 -2.35
N THR A 102 -17.25 8.32 -1.05
CA THR A 102 -16.76 7.03 -0.55
C THR A 102 -17.68 5.90 -1.02
N ASP A 103 -17.15 4.66 -1.11
CA ASP A 103 -17.93 3.47 -1.46
C ASP A 103 -19.24 3.32 -0.65
N ARG A 104 -19.20 3.74 0.62
CA ARG A 104 -20.38 3.74 1.50
C ARG A 104 -21.44 4.76 1.05
N GLN A 105 -21.01 5.95 0.65
CA GLN A 105 -21.90 7.01 0.17
C GLN A 105 -22.49 6.63 -1.20
N LEU A 106 -21.67 6.15 -2.14
CA LEU A 106 -22.14 5.63 -3.44
C LEU A 106 -23.21 4.55 -3.28
N ARG A 107 -22.98 3.60 -2.36
CA ARG A 107 -23.97 2.57 -2.05
C ARG A 107 -25.25 3.16 -1.46
N GLY A 108 -25.14 4.22 -0.66
CA GLY A 108 -26.29 4.95 -0.11
C GLY A 108 -27.12 5.61 -1.20
N GLU A 109 -26.50 6.32 -2.13
CA GLU A 109 -27.19 6.97 -3.25
C GLU A 109 -27.83 5.96 -4.20
N ALA A 110 -27.11 4.89 -4.54
CA ALA A 110 -27.67 3.84 -5.39
C ALA A 110 -28.91 3.16 -4.77
N LEU A 111 -28.96 3.07 -3.44
CA LEU A 111 -30.15 2.57 -2.72
C LEU A 111 -31.29 3.58 -2.72
N LEU A 112 -30.99 4.88 -2.56
CA LEU A 112 -31.97 5.96 -2.61
C LEU A 112 -32.62 6.04 -3.99
N SER A 113 -31.85 6.12 -5.09
CA SER A 113 -32.42 6.09 -6.45
C SER A 113 -33.30 4.87 -6.69
N ARG A 114 -32.88 3.70 -6.18
CA ARG A 114 -33.69 2.47 -6.31
C ARG A 114 -35.00 2.50 -5.52
N TRP A 115 -35.06 3.28 -4.44
CA TRP A 115 -36.30 3.49 -3.69
C TRP A 115 -37.22 4.49 -4.38
N GLU A 116 -36.67 5.56 -4.95
CA GLU A 116 -37.41 6.51 -5.79
C GLU A 116 -38.04 5.82 -6.99
N ASP A 117 -37.26 5.01 -7.73
CA ASP A 117 -37.75 4.21 -8.86
C ASP A 117 -38.90 3.25 -8.48
N ARG A 118 -38.97 2.87 -7.20
CA ARG A 118 -40.02 1.99 -6.66
C ARG A 118 -41.17 2.75 -6.01
N GLY A 119 -41.14 4.08 -5.99
CA GLY A 119 -42.13 4.92 -5.33
C GLY A 119 -42.18 4.75 -3.81
N LEU A 120 -41.04 4.41 -3.20
CA LEU A 120 -40.91 4.20 -1.75
C LEU A 120 -40.40 5.44 -1.00
N LEU A 121 -40.23 6.56 -1.73
CA LEU A 121 -39.84 7.88 -1.26
C LEU A 121 -40.83 8.93 -1.79
#